data_AF-A0A442FDY7-F1
#
_entry.id   AF-A0A442FDY7-F1
#
_cell.length_a   1.000
_cell.length_b   1.000
_cell.length_c   1.000
_cell.angle_alpha   90.00
_cell.angle_beta   90.00
_cell.angle_gamma   90.00
#
_symmetry.space_group_name_H-M   'P 1'
#
loop_
_entity.id
_entity.type
_entity.pdbx_description
1 polymer ?
#
loop_
_entity_poly.entity_id
_entity_poly.type
_entity_poly.pdbx_seq_one_letter_code
_entity_poly.pdbx_strand_id
1 'polypeptide(L)'
;MTLPEPLQEPQDRRCPKCQSVVPAKAVVCPVCHCDIEEKTPGQKKRESLVGFARFAKDWIGFPAAIITAIAALIIPAKNNALALFHQDGARLTMDLVRPDVLNVGMDDTPVAEQPNEISVHIPFLRYTLINNGVSPASIRPELTCSTVENSDEVTGNFYFIDLRTSKKVLDDIKLSPGESVFVNVTLRDSGRKLDGYGSTKEPDTCELRYSDKYGSQTLVVRRKDGDLNPMSIGGADDSRTALRERYCPNMTRGLRFAHEPIDCLDEAYLFAIEPVYLWENALQRALTQVGEFRQLTQSGRTPGLILTGCQEDNCAQKTQEMLSALHSFTPSLTVWLCPPEKPEISSEKKIDFKRDCKSYDFPIPNPQSPILDAEGRQITRDRRPR
;
A
#
# COMPACT_ATOMS: atom_id res chain seq x y z
N MET A 1 14.73 56.85 87.49
CA MET A 1 15.18 56.37 86.16
C MET A 1 16.45 55.56 86.40
N THR A 2 16.31 54.25 86.54
CA THR A 2 17.42 53.31 86.74
C THR A 2 18.00 52.97 85.37
N LEU A 3 19.27 53.34 85.15
CA LEU A 3 20.02 52.98 83.94
C LEU A 3 20.31 51.47 83.92
N PRO A 4 20.29 50.83 82.74
CA PRO A 4 20.49 49.39 82.60
C PRO A 4 21.95 48.98 82.79
N GLU A 5 22.09 47.78 83.33
CA GLU A 5 23.31 47.03 83.60
C GLU A 5 24.07 46.71 82.29
N PRO A 6 25.41 46.83 82.24
CA PRO A 6 26.17 46.57 81.02
C PRO A 6 26.16 45.08 80.65
N LEU A 7 25.80 44.78 79.40
CA LEU A 7 25.90 43.48 78.75
C LEU A 7 27.32 42.91 78.87
N GLN A 8 27.46 41.76 79.54
CA GLN A 8 28.69 40.98 79.53
C GLN A 8 29.10 40.62 78.09
N GLU A 9 30.29 41.06 77.68
CA GLU A 9 30.89 40.66 76.41
C GLU A 9 31.09 39.12 76.39
N PRO A 10 30.76 38.45 75.28
CA PRO A 10 30.89 37.01 75.18
C PRO A 10 32.37 36.62 75.14
N GLN A 11 32.82 35.85 76.13
CA GLN A 11 34.22 35.39 76.23
C GLN A 11 34.61 34.51 75.02
N ASP A 12 35.75 34.84 74.41
CA ASP A 12 36.35 34.06 73.33
C ASP A 12 36.67 32.62 73.76
N ARG A 13 36.47 31.68 72.82
CA ARG A 13 36.68 30.24 73.05
C ARG A 13 37.95 29.78 72.33
N ARG A 14 38.51 28.64 72.71
CA ARG A 14 39.63 28.01 71.99
C ARG A 14 39.15 26.82 71.19
N CYS A 15 39.67 26.68 69.97
CA CYS A 15 39.38 25.54 69.12
C CYS A 15 39.96 24.24 69.73
N PRO A 16 39.17 23.15 69.87
CA PRO A 16 39.65 21.92 70.49
C PRO A 16 40.76 21.21 69.68
N LYS A 17 40.88 21.46 68.37
CA LYS A 17 41.84 20.77 67.49
C LYS A 17 43.16 21.53 67.30
N CYS A 18 43.10 22.84 67.10
CA CYS A 18 44.28 23.67 66.82
C CYS A 18 44.56 24.73 67.88
N GLN A 19 43.76 24.79 68.96
CA GLN A 19 43.90 25.72 70.08
C GLN A 19 43.89 27.22 69.75
N SER A 20 43.61 27.59 68.50
CA SER A 20 43.43 28.99 68.10
C SER A 20 42.24 29.63 68.81
N VAL A 21 42.37 30.92 69.13
CA VAL A 21 41.29 31.72 69.72
C VAL A 21 40.24 31.97 68.64
N VAL A 22 39.00 31.62 68.95
CA VAL A 22 37.86 31.73 68.05
C VAL A 22 36.75 32.54 68.71
N PRO A 23 36.06 33.41 67.95
CA PRO A 23 34.94 34.18 68.46
C PRO A 23 33.90 33.28 69.10
N ALA A 24 33.31 33.71 70.21
CA ALA A 24 32.36 32.91 71.00
C ALA A 24 31.17 32.32 70.20
N LYS A 25 30.83 32.93 69.05
CA LYS A 25 29.73 32.52 68.16
C LYS A 25 30.18 31.69 66.93
N ALA A 26 31.47 31.39 66.79
CA ALA A 26 31.98 30.64 65.65
C ALA A 26 31.61 29.14 65.77
N VAL A 27 30.91 28.62 64.75
CA VAL A 27 30.54 27.20 64.65
C VAL A 27 31.66 26.37 64.02
N VAL A 28 32.49 27.00 63.18
CA VAL A 28 33.65 26.39 62.50
C VAL A 28 34.89 27.23 62.81
N CYS A 29 35.98 26.56 63.15
CA CYS A 29 37.23 27.26 63.38
C CYS A 29 37.83 27.76 62.04
N PRO A 30 38.19 29.05 61.93
CA PRO A 30 38.69 29.64 60.69
C PRO A 30 40.10 29.18 60.31
N VAL A 31 40.82 28.53 61.25
CA VAL A 31 42.21 28.09 61.03
C VAL A 31 42.27 26.63 60.56
N CYS A 32 41.51 25.72 61.19
CA CYS A 32 41.51 24.28 60.86
C CYS A 32 40.29 23.84 60.05
N HIS A 33 39.32 24.72 59.83
CA HIS A 33 37.99 24.39 59.30
C HIS A 33 37.27 23.25 60.04
N CYS A 34 37.57 23.07 61.31
CA CYS A 34 36.99 22.03 62.14
C CYS A 34 35.81 22.58 62.95
N ASP A 35 34.73 21.79 63.04
CA ASP A 35 33.52 22.15 63.78
C ASP A 35 33.84 22.29 65.28
N ILE A 36 33.44 23.41 65.89
CA ILE A 36 33.77 23.76 67.28
C ILE A 36 32.74 23.16 68.26
N GLU A 37 31.51 22.90 67.81
CA GLU A 37 30.46 22.28 68.63
C GLU A 37 30.35 20.77 68.36
N GLU A 38 30.17 19.98 69.42
CA GLU A 38 29.83 18.57 69.30
C GLU A 38 28.46 18.42 68.63
N LYS A 39 28.46 17.89 67.40
CA LYS A 39 27.23 17.65 66.64
C LYS A 39 26.27 16.75 67.42
N THR A 40 25.04 17.22 67.58
CA THR A 40 23.97 16.45 68.19
C THR A 40 23.72 15.12 67.44
N PRO A 41 23.23 14.05 68.11
CA PRO A 41 22.99 12.75 67.48
C PRO A 41 22.09 12.82 66.23
N GLY A 42 21.14 13.77 66.21
CA GLY A 42 20.27 14.04 65.06
C GLY A 42 21.00 14.66 63.86
N GLN A 43 21.98 15.54 64.09
CA GLN A 43 22.80 16.11 63.02
C GLN A 43 23.75 15.08 62.40
N LYS A 44 24.35 14.19 63.22
CA LYS A 44 25.17 13.08 62.72
C LYS A 44 24.37 12.11 61.83
N LYS A 45 23.13 11.79 62.21
CA LYS A 45 22.23 10.96 61.37
C LYS A 45 21.87 11.64 60.06
N ARG A 46 21.63 12.95 60.06
CA ARG A 46 21.26 13.71 58.86
C ARG A 46 22.43 13.86 57.88
N GLU A 47 23.64 14.11 58.39
CA GLU A 47 24.86 14.12 57.56
C GLU A 47 25.20 12.74 56.99
N SER A 48 24.99 11.67 57.77
CA SER A 48 25.13 10.28 57.29
C SER A 48 24.12 9.96 56.18
N LEU A 49 22.86 10.38 56.31
CA LEU A 49 21.83 10.21 55.29
C LEU A 49 22.12 11.01 54.02
N VAL A 50 22.59 12.25 54.15
CA VAL A 50 22.98 13.10 53.00
C VAL A 50 24.24 12.53 52.32
N GLY A 51 25.19 12.02 53.10
CA GLY A 51 26.38 11.33 52.59
C GLY A 51 26.03 10.05 51.85
N PHE A 52 25.11 9.24 52.38
CA PHE A 52 24.61 8.03 51.73
C PHE A 52 23.77 8.37 50.48
N ALA A 53 22.95 9.42 50.51
CA ALA A 53 22.18 9.86 49.35
C ALA A 53 23.08 10.40 48.22
N ARG A 54 24.16 11.12 48.54
CA ARG A 54 25.18 11.50 47.54
C ARG A 54 25.93 10.28 47.01
N PHE A 55 26.36 9.39 47.89
CA PHE A 55 27.02 8.15 47.49
C PHE A 55 26.13 7.28 46.59
N ALA A 56 24.85 7.09 46.93
CA ALA A 56 23.89 6.33 46.13
C ALA A 56 23.57 7.01 44.79
N LYS A 57 23.43 8.35 44.77
CA LYS A 57 23.28 9.11 43.52
C LYS A 57 24.50 8.94 42.61
N ASP A 58 25.71 9.02 43.16
CA ASP A 58 26.95 8.88 42.39
C ASP A 58 27.19 7.41 41.97
N TRP A 59 26.81 6.44 42.80
CA TRP A 59 26.88 5.00 42.47
C TRP A 59 25.88 4.55 41.41
N ILE A 60 24.72 5.19 41.31
CA ILE A 60 23.75 4.91 40.24
C ILE A 60 24.13 5.70 38.97
N GLY A 61 24.68 6.91 39.12
CA GLY A 61 25.14 7.76 38.02
C GLY A 61 26.42 7.26 37.35
N PHE A 62 27.34 6.63 38.07
CA PHE A 62 28.66 6.23 37.55
C PHE A 62 28.59 5.06 36.54
N PRO A 63 27.83 3.96 36.77
CA PRO A 63 27.63 2.93 35.76
C PRO A 63 26.88 3.46 34.53
N ALA A 64 25.86 4.31 34.74
CA ALA A 64 25.14 4.92 33.63
C ALA A 64 26.04 5.85 32.80
N ALA A 65 26.83 6.71 33.44
CA ALA A 65 27.77 7.61 32.77
C ALA A 65 28.88 6.86 32.04
N ILE A 66 29.40 5.77 32.63
CA ILE A 66 30.39 4.89 31.98
C ILE A 66 29.77 4.17 30.80
N ILE A 67 28.58 3.57 30.93
CA ILE A 67 27.89 2.92 29.80
C ILE A 67 27.59 3.94 28.70
N THR A 68 27.18 5.16 29.06
CA THR A 68 26.90 6.23 28.09
C THR A 68 28.18 6.70 27.39
N ALA A 69 29.29 6.86 28.12
CA ALA A 69 30.59 7.25 27.55
C ALA A 69 31.19 6.13 26.67
N ILE A 70 31.08 4.88 27.11
CA ILE A 70 31.47 3.70 26.33
C ILE A 70 30.61 3.60 25.07
N ALA A 71 29.29 3.73 25.17
CA ALA A 71 28.40 3.73 24.00
C ALA A 71 28.69 4.91 23.06
N ALA A 72 28.95 6.11 23.60
CA ALA A 72 29.29 7.31 22.84
C ALA A 72 30.65 7.22 22.13
N LEU A 73 31.56 6.34 22.56
CA LEU A 73 32.84 6.10 21.87
C LEU A 73 32.78 4.89 20.93
N ILE A 74 32.10 3.82 21.32
CA ILE A 74 32.01 2.59 20.53
C ILE A 74 31.14 2.80 19.29
N ILE A 75 30.03 3.52 19.38
CA ILE A 75 29.13 3.71 18.23
C ILE A 75 29.82 4.51 17.11
N PRO A 76 30.46 5.68 17.36
CA PRO A 76 31.20 6.39 16.33
C PRO A 76 32.41 5.63 15.82
N ALA A 77 33.15 4.92 16.69
CA ALA A 77 34.29 4.11 16.27
C ALA A 77 33.88 2.94 15.37
N LYS A 78 32.78 2.25 15.72
CA LYS A 78 32.17 1.20 14.90
C LYS A 78 31.70 1.76 13.56
N ASN A 79 30.99 2.89 13.56
CA ASN A 79 30.51 3.51 12.33
C ASN A 79 31.65 3.99 11.43
N ASN A 80 32.72 4.57 12.00
CA ASN A 80 33.91 4.94 11.26
C ASN A 80 34.65 3.73 10.68
N ALA A 81 34.76 2.64 11.44
CA ALA A 81 35.35 1.39 10.94
C ALA A 81 34.51 0.81 9.79
N LEU A 82 33.18 0.76 9.95
CA LEU A 82 32.28 0.30 8.89
C LEU A 82 32.34 1.22 7.66
N ALA A 83 32.41 2.54 7.84
CA ALA A 83 32.57 3.51 6.76
C ALA A 83 33.87 3.30 5.97
N LEU A 84 34.97 3.01 6.67
CA LEU A 84 36.27 2.71 6.07
C LEU A 84 36.21 1.47 5.16
N PHE A 85 35.36 0.50 5.51
CA PHE A 85 35.14 -0.72 4.73
C PHE A 85 33.93 -0.63 3.79
N HIS A 86 33.28 0.53 3.65
CA HIS A 86 32.03 0.70 2.88
C HIS A 86 30.89 -0.24 3.32
N GLN A 87 30.81 -0.56 4.61
CA GLN A 87 29.82 -1.47 5.22
C GLN A 87 28.79 -0.76 6.11
N ASP A 88 28.80 0.57 6.20
CA ASP A 88 27.79 1.36 6.91
C ASP A 88 26.66 1.87 5.99
N GLY A 89 26.50 1.23 4.83
CA GLY A 89 25.36 1.40 3.93
C GLY A 89 24.04 0.93 4.55
N ALA A 90 22.95 1.16 3.82
CA ALA A 90 21.68 0.58 4.19
C ALA A 90 21.68 -0.92 3.86
N ARG A 91 20.96 -1.73 4.63
CA ARG A 91 20.84 -3.17 4.37
C ARG A 91 19.40 -3.56 4.49
N LEU A 92 18.72 -3.63 3.35
CA LEU A 92 17.32 -3.97 3.31
C LEU A 92 17.12 -5.48 3.29
N THR A 93 16.07 -5.94 3.97
CA THR A 93 15.47 -7.26 3.79
C THR A 93 13.99 -7.09 3.50
N MET A 94 13.45 -8.00 2.69
CA MET A 94 12.05 -8.01 2.30
C MET A 94 11.55 -9.44 2.48
N ASP A 95 10.59 -9.62 3.38
CA ASP A 95 10.02 -10.93 3.67
C ASP A 95 8.52 -10.92 3.35
N LEU A 96 8.07 -11.94 2.61
CA LEU A 96 6.66 -12.14 2.32
C LEU A 96 5.94 -12.53 3.62
N VAL A 97 4.90 -11.78 3.97
CA VAL A 97 4.07 -12.04 5.15
C VAL A 97 2.91 -12.93 4.77
N ARG A 98 2.13 -12.52 3.76
CA ARG A 98 0.99 -13.28 3.23
C ARG A 98 0.51 -12.72 1.88
N PRO A 99 -0.06 -13.57 1.01
CA PRO A 99 -0.99 -13.14 -0.02
C PRO A 99 -2.34 -12.76 0.61
N ASP A 100 -3.03 -11.80 0.02
CA ASP A 100 -4.33 -11.33 0.48
C ASP A 100 -5.10 -10.69 -0.68
N VAL A 101 -6.38 -10.38 -0.48
CA VAL A 101 -7.25 -9.78 -1.49
C VAL A 101 -8.00 -8.62 -0.86
N LEU A 102 -7.93 -7.45 -1.49
CA LEU A 102 -8.74 -6.29 -1.12
C LEU A 102 -10.07 -6.33 -1.89
N ASN A 103 -11.18 -6.34 -1.16
CA ASN A 103 -12.51 -6.24 -1.71
C ASN A 103 -12.93 -4.77 -1.76
N VAL A 104 -12.73 -4.12 -2.90
CA VAL A 104 -13.10 -2.71 -3.09
C VAL A 104 -14.60 -2.55 -2.88
N GLY A 105 -14.99 -1.55 -2.10
CA GLY A 105 -16.36 -1.31 -1.64
C GLY A 105 -16.64 -1.94 -0.27
N MET A 106 -16.09 -3.10 0.06
CA MET A 106 -16.34 -3.75 1.35
C MET A 106 -15.27 -3.40 2.39
N ASP A 107 -14.00 -3.51 2.01
CA ASP A 107 -12.86 -3.37 2.94
C ASP A 107 -12.39 -1.91 3.12
N ASP A 108 -12.74 -1.02 2.19
CA ASP A 108 -12.35 0.39 2.15
C ASP A 108 -13.48 1.36 2.53
N THR A 109 -14.70 0.86 2.73
CA THR A 109 -15.90 1.67 2.95
C THR A 109 -16.49 1.43 4.36
N PRO A 110 -17.02 2.45 5.07
CA PRO A 110 -17.64 2.27 6.38
C PRO A 110 -18.83 1.30 6.30
N VAL A 111 -19.05 0.52 7.37
CA VAL A 111 -20.08 -0.57 7.43
C VAL A 111 -21.48 -0.13 6.97
N ALA A 112 -21.87 1.12 7.22
CA ALA A 112 -23.18 1.65 6.81
C ALA A 112 -23.32 1.88 5.30
N GLU A 113 -22.21 1.98 4.59
CA GLU A 113 -22.10 2.29 3.15
C GLU A 113 -21.52 1.11 2.36
N GLN A 114 -21.21 -0.01 3.02
CA GLN A 114 -20.71 -1.20 2.35
C GLN A 114 -21.77 -1.72 1.37
N PRO A 115 -21.39 -1.97 0.10
CA PRO A 115 -22.28 -2.58 -0.86
C PRO A 115 -22.55 -4.03 -0.46
N ASN A 116 -23.74 -4.53 -0.80
CA ASN A 116 -24.11 -5.92 -0.53
C ASN A 116 -23.30 -6.95 -1.36
N GLU A 117 -22.57 -6.50 -2.38
CA GLU A 117 -21.84 -7.35 -3.33
C GLU A 117 -20.44 -6.75 -3.62
N ILE A 118 -19.43 -7.62 -3.74
CA ILE A 118 -18.03 -7.27 -3.98
C ILE A 118 -17.74 -7.42 -5.48
N SER A 119 -17.19 -6.38 -6.10
CA SER A 119 -16.97 -6.34 -7.56
C SER A 119 -15.53 -6.31 -8.01
N VAL A 120 -14.65 -5.70 -7.21
CA VAL A 120 -13.24 -5.59 -7.55
C VAL A 120 -12.45 -6.23 -6.43
N HIS A 121 -11.80 -7.32 -6.79
CA HIS A 121 -10.79 -7.97 -5.98
C HIS A 121 -9.43 -7.47 -6.45
N ILE A 122 -8.72 -6.73 -5.60
CA ILE A 122 -7.33 -6.37 -5.85
C ILE A 122 -6.47 -7.37 -5.06
N PRO A 123 -5.98 -8.44 -5.71
CA PRO A 123 -5.01 -9.32 -5.08
C PRO A 123 -3.72 -8.54 -4.80
N PHE A 124 -3.16 -8.73 -3.62
CA PHE A 124 -1.90 -8.12 -3.24
C PHE A 124 -1.05 -9.05 -2.38
N LEU A 125 0.25 -8.83 -2.41
CA LEU A 125 1.21 -9.46 -1.52
C LEU A 125 1.60 -8.46 -0.45
N ARG A 126 1.47 -8.85 0.82
CA ARG A 126 1.98 -8.07 1.94
C ARG A 126 3.41 -8.49 2.26
N TYR A 127 4.32 -7.53 2.20
CA TYR A 127 5.71 -7.71 2.59
C TYR A 127 6.06 -6.86 3.81
N THR A 128 7.04 -7.33 4.57
CA THR A 128 7.74 -6.49 5.56
C THR A 128 9.07 -6.06 4.97
N LEU A 129 9.29 -4.76 4.89
CA LEU A 129 10.59 -4.17 4.57
C LEU A 129 11.29 -3.78 5.86
N ILE A 130 12.54 -4.19 6.03
CA ILE A 130 13.34 -3.94 7.24
C ILE A 130 14.69 -3.37 6.82
N ASN A 131 15.12 -2.26 7.43
CA ASN A 131 16.47 -1.75 7.27
C ASN A 131 17.36 -2.21 8.42
N ASN A 132 18.12 -3.29 8.20
CA ASN A 132 19.12 -3.82 9.13
C ASN A 132 20.49 -3.12 9.00
N GLY A 133 20.58 -2.08 8.16
CA GLY A 133 21.80 -1.31 7.93
C GLY A 133 22.03 -0.22 8.94
N VAL A 134 23.06 0.60 8.69
CA VAL A 134 23.48 1.70 9.59
C VAL A 134 23.07 3.07 9.05
N SER A 135 22.77 3.17 7.77
CA SER A 135 22.27 4.39 7.12
C SER A 135 20.82 4.24 6.63
N PRO A 136 20.08 5.36 6.50
CA PRO A 136 18.72 5.33 5.98
C PRO A 136 18.70 4.92 4.50
N ALA A 137 17.60 4.30 4.09
CA ALA A 137 17.32 3.96 2.69
C ALA A 137 16.12 4.76 2.16
N SER A 138 16.15 5.12 0.89
CA SER A 138 15.01 5.61 0.11
C SER A 138 14.61 4.54 -0.90
N ILE A 139 13.45 3.93 -0.70
CA ILE A 139 12.98 2.75 -1.42
C ILE A 139 12.01 3.19 -2.50
N ARG A 140 12.24 2.76 -3.75
CA ARG A 140 11.29 3.03 -4.84
C ARG A 140 10.09 2.08 -4.74
N PRO A 141 8.85 2.56 -4.93
CA PRO A 141 7.64 1.76 -4.79
C PRO A 141 7.36 0.85 -6.01
N GLU A 142 8.40 0.27 -6.61
CA GLU A 142 8.34 -0.58 -7.80
C GLU A 142 9.26 -1.78 -7.63
N LEU A 143 8.75 -2.96 -7.95
CA LEU A 143 9.42 -4.24 -7.80
C LEU A 143 9.29 -5.01 -9.11
N THR A 144 10.35 -5.65 -9.57
CA THR A 144 10.29 -6.57 -10.72
C THR A 144 10.61 -7.97 -10.24
N CYS A 145 9.78 -8.95 -10.56
CA CYS A 145 10.06 -10.35 -10.27
C CYS A 145 10.18 -11.13 -11.57
N SER A 146 11.06 -12.13 -11.62
CA SER A 146 11.03 -13.14 -12.67
C SER A 146 10.80 -14.52 -12.08
N THR A 147 10.18 -15.39 -12.85
CA THR A 147 10.01 -16.81 -12.52
C THR A 147 10.16 -17.66 -13.76
N VAL A 148 10.59 -18.91 -13.59
CA VAL A 148 10.70 -19.87 -14.70
C VAL A 148 9.45 -20.75 -14.73
N GLU A 149 8.67 -20.63 -15.79
CA GLU A 149 7.47 -21.42 -16.01
C GLU A 149 7.58 -22.19 -17.34
N ASN A 150 7.48 -23.52 -17.31
CA ASN A 150 7.56 -24.37 -18.51
C ASN A 150 8.78 -24.09 -19.41
N SER A 151 9.94 -23.81 -18.80
CA SER A 151 11.20 -23.46 -19.48
C SER A 151 11.27 -22.06 -20.12
N ASP A 152 10.22 -21.25 -19.99
CA ASP A 152 10.22 -19.83 -20.37
C ASP A 152 10.30 -18.95 -19.11
N GLU A 153 11.11 -17.89 -19.18
CA GLU A 153 11.18 -16.88 -18.12
C GLU A 153 10.04 -15.87 -18.28
N VAL A 154 9.19 -15.79 -17.27
CA VAL A 154 8.09 -14.83 -17.16
C VAL A 154 8.50 -13.76 -16.16
N THR A 155 8.38 -12.50 -16.57
CA THR A 155 8.70 -11.35 -15.72
C THR A 155 7.44 -10.55 -15.47
N GLY A 156 7.24 -10.16 -14.22
CA GLY A 156 6.16 -9.29 -13.79
C GLY A 156 6.70 -8.03 -13.13
N ASN A 157 6.08 -6.90 -13.45
CA ASN A 157 6.34 -5.65 -12.75
C ASN A 157 5.22 -5.40 -11.75
N PHE A 158 5.61 -4.96 -10.57
CA PHE A 158 4.75 -4.72 -9.44
C PHE A 158 4.94 -3.31 -8.92
N TYR A 159 3.92 -2.78 -8.26
CA TYR A 159 4.00 -1.49 -7.57
C TYR A 159 3.37 -1.57 -6.19
N PHE A 160 3.77 -0.63 -5.33
CA PHE A 160 3.20 -0.52 -3.99
C PHE A 160 1.84 0.17 -4.06
N ILE A 161 0.85 -0.38 -3.36
CA ILE A 161 -0.51 0.14 -3.29
C ILE A 161 -0.87 0.55 -1.86
N ASP A 162 -1.51 1.70 -1.73
CA ASP A 162 -2.18 2.09 -0.51
C ASP A 162 -3.59 1.50 -0.51
N LEU A 163 -3.83 0.53 0.38
CA LEU A 163 -5.11 -0.17 0.47
C LEU A 163 -6.26 0.73 0.90
N ARG A 164 -5.99 1.87 1.55
CA ARG A 164 -7.04 2.78 1.99
C ARG A 164 -7.58 3.64 0.85
N THR A 165 -6.71 3.96 -0.10
CA THR A 165 -7.05 4.82 -1.24
C THR A 165 -7.17 4.04 -2.55
N SER A 166 -6.78 2.77 -2.53
CA SER A 166 -6.67 1.90 -3.70
C SER A 166 -5.79 2.49 -4.81
N LYS A 167 -4.84 3.36 -4.43
CA LYS A 167 -3.95 4.06 -5.37
C LYS A 167 -2.52 3.58 -5.26
N LYS A 168 -1.81 3.66 -6.38
CA LYS A 168 -0.36 3.48 -6.44
C LYS A 168 0.33 4.49 -5.53
N VAL A 169 1.25 4.00 -4.70
CA VAL A 169 2.20 4.83 -3.96
C VAL A 169 3.25 5.34 -4.95
N LEU A 170 3.37 6.66 -5.07
CA LEU A 170 4.32 7.31 -5.97
C LEU A 170 5.58 7.79 -5.26
N ASP A 171 5.47 8.08 -3.96
CA ASP A 171 6.56 8.61 -3.18
C ASP A 171 7.51 7.49 -2.73
N ASP A 172 8.80 7.82 -2.72
CA ASP A 172 9.82 6.94 -2.14
C ASP A 172 9.57 6.76 -0.64
N ILE A 173 9.68 5.51 -0.17
CA ILE A 173 9.58 5.18 1.25
C ILE A 173 10.95 5.37 1.90
N LYS A 174 11.02 6.25 2.89
CA LYS A 174 12.22 6.44 3.70
C LYS A 174 12.21 5.49 4.88
N LEU A 175 13.25 4.68 5.02
CA LEU A 175 13.38 3.68 6.08
C LEU A 175 14.66 3.94 6.88
N SER A 176 14.50 4.34 8.14
CA SER A 176 15.61 4.63 9.05
C SER A 176 16.30 3.32 9.51
N PRO A 177 17.54 3.39 10.01
CA PRO A 177 18.21 2.22 10.60
C PRO A 177 17.37 1.56 11.70
N GLY A 178 17.15 0.25 11.60
CA GLY A 178 16.35 -0.55 12.54
C GLY A 178 14.83 -0.40 12.37
N GLU A 179 14.37 0.40 11.42
CA GLU A 179 12.95 0.58 11.13
C GLU A 179 12.41 -0.54 10.24
N SER A 180 11.13 -0.87 10.43
CA SER A 180 10.39 -1.78 9.57
C SER A 180 9.04 -1.19 9.16
N VAL A 181 8.60 -1.52 7.97
CA VAL A 181 7.32 -1.07 7.41
C VAL A 181 6.65 -2.20 6.64
N PHE A 182 5.31 -2.26 6.71
CA PHE A 182 4.54 -3.13 5.83
C PHE A 182 4.24 -2.43 4.53
N VAL A 183 4.48 -3.12 3.42
CA VAL A 183 4.10 -2.66 2.08
C VAL A 183 3.20 -3.68 1.43
N ASN A 184 2.21 -3.20 0.69
CA ASN A 184 1.31 -4.03 -0.09
C ASN A 184 1.68 -3.86 -1.56
N VAL A 185 1.83 -4.96 -2.27
CA VAL A 185 2.39 -5.01 -3.61
C VAL A 185 1.41 -5.70 -4.54
N THR A 186 1.09 -5.08 -5.67
CA THR A 186 0.16 -5.63 -6.68
C THR A 186 0.87 -5.79 -8.02
N LEU A 187 0.45 -6.79 -8.79
CA LEU A 187 0.93 -7.00 -10.15
C LEU A 187 0.38 -5.89 -11.07
N ARG A 188 1.26 -5.29 -11.86
CA ARG A 188 0.90 -4.30 -12.89
C ARG A 188 0.68 -4.98 -14.23
N ASP A 189 1.69 -5.72 -14.65
CA ASP A 189 1.77 -6.42 -15.92
C ASP A 189 2.78 -7.55 -15.80
N SER A 190 2.58 -8.60 -16.60
CA SER A 190 3.52 -9.71 -16.74
C SER A 190 3.61 -10.12 -18.19
N GLY A 191 4.74 -10.72 -18.55
CA GLY A 191 4.95 -11.20 -19.90
C GLY A 191 6.27 -11.94 -20.04
N ARG A 192 6.48 -12.50 -21.23
CA ARG A 192 7.69 -13.28 -21.53
C ARG A 192 8.79 -12.35 -22.02
N LYS A 193 10.02 -12.81 -21.87
CA LYS A 193 11.21 -12.13 -22.41
C LYS A 193 11.11 -11.84 -23.91
N LEU A 194 10.51 -12.76 -24.67
CA LEU A 194 10.29 -12.62 -26.11
C LEU A 194 9.35 -11.46 -26.47
N ASP A 195 8.46 -11.08 -25.56
CA ASP A 195 7.52 -9.97 -25.73
C ASP A 195 8.13 -8.61 -25.31
N GLY A 196 9.43 -8.57 -25.05
CA GLY A 196 10.16 -7.37 -24.66
C GLY A 196 10.17 -7.09 -23.15
N TYR A 197 9.63 -8.00 -22.33
CA TYR A 197 9.78 -7.92 -20.89
C TYR A 197 11.24 -8.23 -20.50
N GLY A 198 11.79 -7.46 -19.56
CA GLY A 198 13.13 -7.70 -19.04
C GLY A 198 13.20 -9.03 -18.27
N SER A 199 14.35 -9.32 -17.69
CA SER A 199 14.50 -10.35 -16.66
C SER A 199 15.22 -9.73 -15.46
N THR A 200 15.00 -10.29 -14.28
CA THR A 200 15.92 -10.03 -13.16
C THR A 200 17.28 -10.62 -13.50
N LYS A 201 18.32 -10.21 -12.76
CA LYS A 201 19.69 -10.71 -12.95
C LYS A 201 19.79 -12.21 -12.68
N GLU A 202 19.00 -12.69 -11.73
CA GLU A 202 18.90 -14.10 -11.35
C GLU A 202 17.45 -14.57 -11.56
N PRO A 203 17.21 -15.77 -12.11
CA PRO A 203 15.87 -16.32 -12.25
C PRO A 203 15.25 -16.62 -10.87
N ASP A 204 13.91 -16.63 -10.79
CA ASP A 204 13.16 -16.86 -9.56
C ASP A 204 13.50 -15.88 -8.42
N THR A 205 13.78 -14.63 -8.79
CA THR A 205 14.05 -13.54 -7.83
C THR A 205 13.19 -12.32 -8.09
N CYS A 206 13.05 -11.50 -7.06
CA CYS A 206 12.48 -10.16 -7.16
C CYS A 206 13.55 -9.11 -6.88
N GLU A 207 13.60 -8.07 -7.71
CA GLU A 207 14.51 -6.94 -7.59
C GLU A 207 13.77 -5.68 -7.18
N LEU A 208 14.18 -5.11 -6.04
CA LEU A 208 13.67 -3.84 -5.52
C LEU A 208 14.79 -2.80 -5.56
N ARG A 209 14.52 -1.64 -6.18
CA ARG A 209 15.50 -0.56 -6.23
C ARG A 209 15.38 0.32 -4.99
N TYR A 210 16.52 0.65 -4.40
CA TYR A 210 16.60 1.62 -3.33
C TYR A 210 17.85 2.49 -3.49
N SER A 211 17.92 3.57 -2.74
CA SER A 211 19.12 4.38 -2.64
C SER A 211 19.51 4.57 -1.20
N ASP A 212 20.81 4.62 -0.96
CA ASP A 212 21.40 4.97 0.31
C ASP A 212 22.46 6.06 0.09
N LYS A 213 23.27 6.34 1.11
CA LYS A 213 24.33 7.36 1.01
C LYS A 213 25.41 7.05 -0.03
N TYR A 214 25.48 5.83 -0.55
CA TYR A 214 26.42 5.40 -1.60
C TYR A 214 25.79 5.39 -3.00
N GLY A 215 24.52 5.75 -3.12
CA GLY A 215 23.82 5.86 -4.40
C GLY A 215 22.77 4.76 -4.58
N SER A 216 22.50 4.42 -5.85
CA SER A 216 21.46 3.44 -6.19
C SER A 216 21.96 2.02 -5.96
N GLN A 217 21.13 1.22 -5.29
CA GLN A 217 21.35 -0.18 -4.98
C GLN A 217 20.12 -1.00 -5.41
N THR A 218 20.31 -2.31 -5.56
CA THR A 218 19.22 -3.25 -5.82
C THR A 218 19.21 -4.31 -4.73
N LEU A 219 18.08 -4.47 -4.07
CA LEU A 219 17.80 -5.61 -3.21
C LEU A 219 17.32 -6.76 -4.09
N VAL A 220 18.00 -7.90 -4.02
CA VAL A 220 17.56 -9.15 -4.65
C VAL A 220 16.91 -10.02 -3.58
N VAL A 221 15.63 -10.30 -3.76
CA VAL A 221 14.83 -11.16 -2.89
C VAL A 221 14.70 -12.50 -3.59
N ARG A 222 15.29 -13.54 -2.99
CA ARG A 222 15.15 -14.91 -3.49
C ARG A 222 13.92 -15.55 -2.88
N ARG A 223 13.17 -16.27 -3.71
CA ARG A 223 12.04 -17.06 -3.24
C ARG A 223 12.54 -18.19 -2.35
N LYS A 224 11.89 -18.41 -1.19
CA LYS A 224 12.15 -19.57 -0.33
C LYS A 224 11.28 -20.73 -0.80
N ASP A 225 11.72 -21.96 -0.55
CA ASP A 225 10.93 -23.15 -0.87
C ASP A 225 9.58 -23.11 -0.13
N GLY A 226 8.48 -23.19 -0.88
CA GLY A 226 7.12 -23.10 -0.35
C GLY A 226 6.49 -21.70 -0.41
N ASP A 227 7.24 -20.66 -0.77
CA ASP A 227 6.67 -19.33 -1.04
C ASP A 227 5.76 -19.38 -2.27
N LEU A 228 4.66 -18.62 -2.21
CA LEU A 228 3.74 -18.45 -3.35
C LEU A 228 4.49 -17.85 -4.55
N ASN A 229 4.18 -18.29 -5.77
CA ASN A 229 4.68 -17.62 -6.96
C ASN A 229 4.09 -16.20 -7.02
N PRO A 230 4.89 -15.12 -7.01
CA PRO A 230 4.34 -13.77 -7.05
C PRO A 230 3.55 -13.50 -8.34
N MET A 231 3.78 -14.25 -9.41
CA MET A 231 2.99 -14.16 -10.65
C MET A 231 1.60 -14.79 -10.54
N SER A 232 1.37 -15.69 -9.56
CA SER A 232 0.09 -16.38 -9.43
C SER A 232 -0.98 -15.56 -8.69
N ILE A 233 -0.65 -14.36 -8.21
CA ILE A 233 -1.63 -13.53 -7.48
C ILE A 233 -2.67 -12.92 -8.42
N GLY A 234 -2.41 -12.88 -9.73
CA GLY A 234 -3.23 -12.17 -10.69
C GLY A 234 -3.11 -10.64 -10.55
N GLY A 235 -3.21 -9.88 -11.63
CA GLY A 235 -3.43 -8.44 -11.60
C GLY A 235 -4.90 -8.08 -11.40
N ALA A 236 -5.20 -6.85 -10.98
CA ALA A 236 -6.56 -6.31 -11.12
C ALA A 236 -7.00 -6.30 -12.61
N ASP A 237 -6.02 -6.12 -13.50
CA ASP A 237 -6.17 -6.29 -14.95
C ASP A 237 -6.29 -7.76 -15.39
N ASP A 238 -6.01 -8.76 -14.56
CA ASP A 238 -6.07 -10.18 -14.97
C ASP A 238 -7.50 -10.72 -14.98
N SER A 239 -8.40 -10.22 -14.12
CA SER A 239 -9.82 -10.53 -14.23
C SER A 239 -10.39 -10.01 -15.55
N ARG A 240 -10.06 -8.76 -15.91
CA ARG A 240 -10.48 -8.15 -17.17
C ARG A 240 -9.77 -8.74 -18.38
N THR A 241 -8.50 -9.10 -18.26
CA THR A 241 -7.75 -9.75 -19.34
C THR A 241 -8.29 -11.15 -19.58
N ALA A 242 -8.60 -11.93 -18.54
CA ALA A 242 -9.27 -13.22 -18.66
C ALA A 242 -10.65 -13.08 -19.34
N LEU A 243 -11.43 -12.06 -18.94
CA LEU A 243 -12.71 -11.75 -19.60
C LEU A 243 -12.53 -11.35 -21.07
N ARG A 244 -11.53 -10.53 -21.41
CA ARG A 244 -11.21 -10.16 -22.80
C ARG A 244 -10.76 -11.37 -23.62
N GLU A 245 -9.93 -12.24 -23.05
CA GLU A 245 -9.47 -13.45 -23.72
C GLU A 245 -10.64 -14.37 -24.08
N ARG A 246 -11.59 -14.48 -23.14
CA ARG A 246 -12.76 -15.33 -23.24
C ARG A 246 -13.84 -14.77 -24.17
N TYR A 247 -14.25 -13.52 -24.00
CA TYR A 247 -15.38 -12.93 -24.70
C TYR A 247 -15.02 -12.22 -25.99
N CYS A 248 -13.73 -12.00 -26.28
CA CYS A 248 -13.34 -11.26 -27.46
C CYS A 248 -12.42 -12.04 -28.40
N PRO A 249 -12.74 -13.31 -28.72
CA PRO A 249 -11.98 -14.06 -29.72
C PRO A 249 -12.20 -13.37 -31.07
N ASN A 250 -11.13 -12.90 -31.70
CA ASN A 250 -11.15 -12.20 -33.00
C ASN A 250 -11.55 -10.72 -32.98
N MET A 251 -11.40 -10.04 -31.84
CA MET A 251 -11.55 -8.59 -31.73
C MET A 251 -10.24 -7.93 -31.35
N THR A 252 -10.10 -6.63 -31.64
CA THR A 252 -8.97 -5.85 -31.12
C THR A 252 -9.20 -5.61 -29.63
N ARG A 253 -8.19 -5.86 -28.79
CA ARG A 253 -8.29 -5.83 -27.32
C ARG A 253 -7.29 -4.85 -26.74
N GLY A 254 -7.59 -4.28 -25.58
CA GLY A 254 -6.60 -3.55 -24.77
C GLY A 254 -6.06 -2.26 -25.39
N LEU A 255 -6.77 -1.69 -26.37
CA LEU A 255 -6.44 -0.37 -26.92
C LEU A 255 -6.62 0.67 -25.83
N ARG A 256 -5.54 1.36 -25.48
CA ARG A 256 -5.54 2.35 -24.39
C ARG A 256 -5.75 3.75 -24.93
N PHE A 257 -6.81 4.38 -24.45
CA PHE A 257 -6.98 5.83 -24.56
C PHE A 257 -6.63 6.49 -23.22
N ALA A 258 -6.83 7.81 -23.11
CA ALA A 258 -6.23 8.64 -22.07
C ALA A 258 -6.43 8.12 -20.63
N HIS A 259 -7.52 7.43 -20.33
CA HIS A 259 -7.91 7.08 -18.96
C HIS A 259 -7.92 5.56 -18.67
N GLU A 260 -8.37 4.73 -19.60
CA GLU A 260 -8.55 3.29 -19.38
C GLU A 260 -8.47 2.46 -20.69
N PRO A 261 -7.97 1.21 -20.67
CA PRO A 261 -8.04 0.32 -21.83
C PRO A 261 -9.48 -0.05 -22.20
N ILE A 262 -9.78 -0.01 -23.50
CA ILE A 262 -10.97 -0.66 -24.07
C ILE A 262 -10.86 -2.16 -23.82
N ASP A 263 -11.97 -2.78 -23.45
CA ASP A 263 -11.97 -4.23 -23.32
C ASP A 263 -11.87 -4.86 -24.71
N CYS A 264 -12.84 -4.58 -25.59
CA CYS A 264 -12.84 -5.13 -26.95
C CYS A 264 -13.41 -4.16 -27.99
N LEU A 265 -12.94 -4.28 -29.22
CA LEU A 265 -13.37 -3.48 -30.37
C LEU A 265 -13.58 -4.39 -31.58
N ASP A 266 -14.77 -4.32 -32.18
CA ASP A 266 -15.06 -4.90 -33.49
C ASP A 266 -15.52 -3.82 -34.47
N GLU A 267 -15.86 -4.21 -35.70
CA GLU A 267 -16.29 -3.31 -36.79
C GLU A 267 -17.52 -2.43 -36.48
N ALA A 268 -18.35 -2.81 -35.52
CA ALA A 268 -19.60 -2.10 -35.21
C ALA A 268 -19.61 -1.50 -33.79
N TYR A 269 -18.93 -2.13 -32.84
CA TYR A 269 -19.08 -1.87 -31.43
C TYR A 269 -17.76 -1.68 -30.70
N LEU A 270 -17.81 -0.85 -29.67
CA LEU A 270 -16.79 -0.75 -28.65
C LEU A 270 -17.38 -1.28 -27.34
N PHE A 271 -16.76 -2.33 -26.80
CA PHE A 271 -17.28 -3.10 -25.70
C PHE A 271 -16.64 -2.76 -24.36
N ALA A 272 -17.49 -2.60 -23.34
CA ALA A 272 -17.11 -2.73 -21.94
C ALA A 272 -17.65 -4.06 -21.40
N ILE A 273 -16.80 -4.84 -20.71
CA ILE A 273 -17.19 -6.11 -20.08
C ILE A 273 -17.28 -5.90 -18.57
N GLU A 274 -18.43 -6.22 -17.98
CA GLU A 274 -18.67 -6.09 -16.54
C GLU A 274 -19.65 -7.18 -16.05
N PRO A 275 -19.82 -7.39 -14.74
CA PRO A 275 -20.96 -8.13 -14.20
C PRO A 275 -22.30 -7.38 -14.39
N VAL A 276 -23.42 -8.11 -14.45
CA VAL A 276 -24.77 -7.54 -14.67
C VAL A 276 -25.15 -6.47 -13.64
N TYR A 277 -24.76 -6.63 -12.37
CA TYR A 277 -25.09 -5.65 -11.33
C TYR A 277 -24.29 -4.33 -11.46
N LEU A 278 -23.23 -4.29 -12.29
CA LEU A 278 -22.43 -3.10 -12.60
C LEU A 278 -22.76 -2.50 -13.98
N TRP A 279 -23.95 -2.78 -14.51
CA TRP A 279 -24.33 -2.33 -15.85
C TRP A 279 -24.20 -0.80 -16.05
N GLU A 280 -24.38 0.01 -15.00
CA GLU A 280 -24.19 1.46 -15.05
C GLU A 280 -22.73 1.86 -15.26
N ASN A 281 -21.80 1.19 -14.59
CA ASN A 281 -20.36 1.39 -14.78
C ASN A 281 -19.94 0.97 -16.20
N ALA A 282 -20.43 -0.18 -16.66
CA ALA A 282 -20.21 -0.66 -18.02
C ALA A 282 -20.68 0.39 -19.05
N LEU A 283 -21.88 0.94 -18.84
CA LEU A 283 -22.46 1.99 -19.67
C LEU A 283 -21.60 3.25 -19.71
N GLN A 284 -21.23 3.78 -18.55
CA GLN A 284 -20.40 4.97 -18.46
C GLN A 284 -19.06 4.79 -19.17
N ARG A 285 -18.42 3.63 -18.96
CA ARG A 285 -17.16 3.27 -19.61
C ARG A 285 -17.32 3.20 -21.13
N ALA A 286 -18.30 2.45 -21.63
CA ALA A 286 -18.54 2.30 -23.06
C ALA A 286 -18.83 3.65 -23.75
N LEU A 287 -19.64 4.52 -23.13
CA LEU A 287 -19.93 5.85 -23.67
C LEU A 287 -18.70 6.75 -23.72
N THR A 288 -17.92 6.76 -22.64
CA THR A 288 -16.68 7.54 -22.56
C THR A 288 -15.69 7.09 -23.63
N GLN A 289 -15.47 5.78 -23.72
CA GLN A 289 -14.53 5.19 -24.68
C GLN A 289 -14.97 5.39 -26.12
N VAL A 290 -16.27 5.31 -26.44
CA VAL A 290 -16.80 5.64 -27.77
C VAL A 290 -16.60 7.13 -28.09
N GLY A 291 -16.81 8.01 -27.11
CA GLY A 291 -16.55 9.44 -27.24
C GLY A 291 -15.09 9.74 -27.60
N GLU A 292 -14.15 9.16 -26.84
CA GLU A 292 -12.71 9.27 -27.08
C GLU A 292 -12.31 8.67 -28.44
N PHE A 293 -12.82 7.49 -28.78
CA PHE A 293 -12.55 6.82 -30.05
C PHE A 293 -13.01 7.64 -31.26
N ARG A 294 -14.20 8.24 -31.18
CA ARG A 294 -14.76 9.08 -32.24
C ARG A 294 -13.93 10.33 -32.47
N GLN A 295 -13.42 10.95 -31.41
CA GLN A 295 -12.53 12.12 -31.52
C GLN A 295 -11.22 11.78 -32.24
N LEU A 296 -10.68 10.58 -32.01
CA LEU A 296 -9.39 10.16 -32.57
C LEU A 296 -9.50 9.62 -34.00
N THR A 297 -10.53 8.84 -34.29
CA THR A 297 -10.61 8.06 -35.56
C THR A 297 -11.58 8.63 -36.57
N GLN A 298 -12.42 9.60 -36.19
CA GLN A 298 -13.56 10.09 -36.97
C GLN A 298 -14.56 9.00 -37.38
N SER A 299 -14.43 7.79 -36.86
CA SER A 299 -15.32 6.67 -37.12
C SER A 299 -16.37 6.55 -36.01
N GLY A 300 -17.62 6.23 -36.39
CA GLY A 300 -18.71 6.01 -35.46
C GLY A 300 -18.79 4.53 -35.08
N ARG A 301 -18.51 4.22 -33.82
CA ARG A 301 -18.80 2.90 -33.23
C ARG A 301 -19.91 3.06 -32.19
N THR A 302 -20.74 2.04 -32.08
CA THR A 302 -21.83 2.02 -31.10
C THR A 302 -21.29 1.49 -29.77
N PRO A 303 -21.67 2.07 -28.62
CA PRO A 303 -21.32 1.48 -27.32
C PRO A 303 -21.99 0.10 -27.18
N GLY A 304 -21.21 -0.88 -26.73
CA GLY A 304 -21.66 -2.24 -26.47
C GLY A 304 -21.33 -2.68 -25.04
N LEU A 305 -22.23 -3.39 -24.37
CA LEU A 305 -22.01 -3.93 -23.02
C LEU A 305 -22.04 -5.45 -23.06
N ILE A 306 -21.01 -6.11 -22.54
CA ILE A 306 -21.03 -7.55 -22.30
C ILE A 306 -21.17 -7.75 -20.80
N LEU A 307 -22.34 -8.21 -20.36
CA LEU A 307 -22.66 -8.37 -18.95
C LEU A 307 -22.60 -9.84 -18.53
N THR A 308 -21.84 -10.12 -17.48
CA THR A 308 -21.52 -11.48 -16.99
C THR A 308 -22.04 -11.71 -15.56
N GLY A 309 -21.88 -12.93 -15.03
CA GLY A 309 -22.13 -13.19 -13.60
C GLY A 309 -23.60 -13.40 -13.19
N CYS A 310 -24.47 -13.85 -14.09
CA CYS A 310 -25.90 -14.05 -13.77
C CYS A 310 -26.22 -15.34 -12.98
N GLN A 311 -25.41 -15.72 -11.97
CA GLN A 311 -25.62 -16.91 -11.11
C GLN A 311 -26.64 -16.65 -9.99
N GLU A 312 -26.75 -15.41 -9.52
CA GLU A 312 -27.36 -15.09 -8.23
C GLU A 312 -28.86 -14.74 -8.33
N ASP A 313 -29.60 -14.93 -7.23
CA ASP A 313 -31.04 -14.64 -7.13
C ASP A 313 -31.38 -13.18 -7.49
N ASN A 314 -30.43 -12.26 -7.30
CA ASN A 314 -30.57 -10.83 -7.62
C ASN A 314 -30.37 -10.50 -9.11
N CYS A 315 -29.84 -11.41 -9.94
CA CYS A 315 -29.57 -11.12 -11.35
C CYS A 315 -30.85 -10.80 -12.13
N ALA A 316 -31.95 -11.50 -11.85
CA ALA A 316 -33.22 -11.24 -12.51
C ALA A 316 -33.73 -9.81 -12.20
N GLN A 317 -33.60 -9.38 -10.95
CA GLN A 317 -33.98 -8.04 -10.51
C GLN A 317 -33.08 -6.97 -11.16
N LYS A 318 -31.76 -7.14 -11.12
CA LYS A 318 -30.80 -6.19 -11.73
C LYS A 318 -30.93 -6.11 -13.24
N THR A 319 -31.18 -7.24 -13.89
CA THR A 319 -31.50 -7.28 -15.32
C THR A 319 -32.77 -6.48 -15.60
N GLN A 320 -33.83 -6.69 -14.82
CA GLN A 320 -35.09 -5.97 -15.03
C GLN A 320 -34.95 -4.46 -14.76
N GLU A 321 -34.20 -4.08 -13.73
CA GLU A 321 -33.85 -2.68 -13.43
C GLU A 321 -33.12 -2.04 -14.62
N MET A 322 -32.07 -2.68 -15.12
CA MET A 322 -31.32 -2.25 -16.30
C MET A 322 -32.23 -2.13 -17.54
N LEU A 323 -32.99 -3.17 -17.88
CA LEU A 323 -33.87 -3.16 -19.05
C LEU A 323 -34.92 -2.03 -18.98
N SER A 324 -35.43 -1.76 -17.78
CA SER A 324 -36.38 -0.66 -17.53
C SER A 324 -35.70 0.70 -17.70
N ALA A 325 -34.52 0.89 -17.10
CA ALA A 325 -33.77 2.14 -17.17
C ALA A 325 -33.30 2.46 -18.60
N LEU A 326 -32.88 1.44 -19.35
CA LEU A 326 -32.35 1.59 -20.71
C LEU A 326 -33.43 1.63 -21.79
N HIS A 327 -34.70 1.35 -21.47
CA HIS A 327 -35.79 1.22 -22.44
C HIS A 327 -35.86 2.35 -23.48
N SER A 328 -35.68 3.59 -23.02
CA SER A 328 -35.71 4.82 -23.84
C SER A 328 -34.35 5.50 -23.95
N PHE A 329 -33.27 4.79 -23.63
CA PHE A 329 -31.93 5.35 -23.59
C PHE A 329 -31.46 5.80 -24.98
N THR A 330 -30.86 6.99 -25.02
CA THR A 330 -30.19 7.55 -26.18
C THR A 330 -28.85 8.12 -25.73
N PRO A 331 -27.72 7.80 -26.37
CA PRO A 331 -27.54 7.23 -27.72
C PRO A 331 -27.79 5.71 -27.82
N SER A 332 -27.82 5.17 -29.05
CA SER A 332 -28.01 3.73 -29.28
C SER A 332 -26.97 2.88 -28.56
N LEU A 333 -27.40 1.76 -28.00
CA LEU A 333 -26.60 0.87 -27.16
C LEU A 333 -27.07 -0.57 -27.39
N THR A 334 -26.13 -1.51 -27.44
CA THR A 334 -26.46 -2.94 -27.43
C THR A 334 -25.87 -3.61 -26.19
N VAL A 335 -26.68 -4.42 -25.52
CA VAL A 335 -26.29 -5.15 -24.30
C VAL A 335 -26.40 -6.64 -24.53
N TRP A 336 -25.34 -7.38 -24.24
CA TRP A 336 -25.29 -8.84 -24.28
C TRP A 336 -25.25 -9.39 -22.86
N LEU A 337 -26.29 -10.12 -22.47
CA LEU A 337 -26.36 -10.84 -21.19
C LEU A 337 -25.86 -12.26 -21.39
N CYS A 338 -24.70 -12.58 -20.80
CA CYS A 338 -24.06 -13.88 -20.91
C CYS A 338 -24.44 -14.79 -19.73
N PRO A 339 -24.74 -16.08 -19.99
CA PRO A 339 -25.11 -17.01 -18.93
C PRO A 339 -23.94 -17.23 -17.97
N PRO A 340 -24.25 -17.58 -16.71
CA PRO A 340 -23.22 -17.77 -15.72
C PRO A 340 -22.48 -19.12 -15.87
N GLU A 341 -21.23 -19.17 -15.41
CA GLU A 341 -20.34 -20.33 -15.59
C GLU A 341 -20.68 -21.49 -14.66
N LYS A 342 -20.85 -22.71 -15.18
CA LYS A 342 -20.72 -23.91 -14.33
C LYS A 342 -19.24 -24.04 -13.91
N PRO A 343 -18.93 -24.30 -12.63
CA PRO A 343 -17.57 -24.25 -12.06
C PRO A 343 -16.56 -25.28 -12.61
N GLU A 344 -16.90 -26.07 -13.64
CA GLU A 344 -16.08 -27.20 -14.12
C GLU A 344 -15.41 -26.99 -15.48
N ILE A 345 -15.45 -25.79 -16.09
CA ILE A 345 -14.91 -25.62 -17.45
C ILE A 345 -13.73 -24.66 -17.46
N SER A 346 -12.55 -25.26 -17.63
CA SER A 346 -11.27 -24.71 -18.09
C SER A 346 -11.34 -23.28 -18.66
N SER A 347 -10.39 -22.45 -18.23
CA SER A 347 -10.05 -21.12 -18.75
C SER A 347 -9.86 -21.04 -20.27
N GLU A 348 -9.86 -22.17 -21.00
CA GLU A 348 -9.60 -22.24 -22.44
C GLU A 348 -10.83 -22.10 -23.35
N LYS A 349 -12.07 -22.17 -22.83
CA LYS A 349 -13.25 -22.08 -23.70
C LYS A 349 -13.59 -20.63 -24.07
N LYS A 350 -13.18 -20.21 -25.27
CA LYS A 350 -13.60 -18.95 -25.92
C LYS A 350 -15.12 -18.94 -26.12
N ILE A 351 -15.78 -17.85 -25.75
CA ILE A 351 -17.23 -17.65 -25.89
C ILE A 351 -17.47 -16.74 -27.11
N ASP A 352 -18.39 -17.15 -27.98
CA ASP A 352 -18.88 -16.29 -29.05
C ASP A 352 -20.14 -15.59 -28.53
N PHE A 353 -19.99 -14.41 -27.91
CA PHE A 353 -21.11 -13.74 -27.25
C PHE A 353 -22.26 -13.39 -28.20
N LYS A 354 -22.02 -13.26 -29.51
CA LYS A 354 -23.10 -13.01 -30.49
C LYS A 354 -24.00 -14.23 -30.66
N ARG A 355 -23.49 -15.43 -30.41
CA ARG A 355 -24.24 -16.69 -30.44
C ARG A 355 -24.69 -17.14 -29.05
N ASP A 356 -23.82 -16.97 -28.06
CA ASP A 356 -23.92 -17.61 -26.76
C ASP A 356 -24.55 -16.71 -25.68
N CYS A 357 -24.71 -15.40 -25.95
CA CYS A 357 -25.32 -14.43 -25.05
C CYS A 357 -26.61 -13.83 -25.64
N LYS A 358 -27.53 -13.40 -24.77
CA LYS A 358 -28.79 -12.77 -25.20
C LYS A 358 -28.61 -11.27 -25.41
N SER A 359 -28.85 -10.77 -26.62
CA SER A 359 -28.70 -9.36 -26.95
C SER A 359 -29.99 -8.56 -26.74
N TYR A 360 -29.82 -7.29 -26.36
CA TYR A 360 -30.88 -6.29 -26.23
C TYR A 360 -30.39 -4.97 -26.84
N ASP A 361 -31.15 -4.44 -27.78
CA ASP A 361 -30.86 -3.16 -28.43
C ASP A 361 -31.71 -2.04 -27.82
N PHE A 362 -31.06 -0.90 -27.58
CA PHE A 362 -31.67 0.30 -27.04
C PHE A 362 -31.42 1.51 -27.95
N PRO A 363 -32.39 2.44 -28.07
CA PRO A 363 -33.74 2.34 -27.52
C PRO A 363 -34.52 1.19 -28.21
N ILE A 364 -35.48 0.60 -27.50
CA ILE A 364 -36.23 -0.54 -28.05
C ILE A 364 -36.96 -0.07 -29.31
N PRO A 365 -36.71 -0.68 -30.49
CA PRO A 365 -37.34 -0.24 -31.73
C PRO A 365 -38.86 -0.38 -31.59
N ASN A 366 -39.56 0.74 -31.71
CA ASN A 366 -41.01 0.79 -31.57
C ASN A 366 -41.65 -0.14 -32.62
N PRO A 367 -42.44 -1.17 -32.24
CA PRO A 367 -43.02 -2.12 -33.19
C PRO A 367 -44.01 -1.49 -34.18
N GLN A 368 -44.34 -0.20 -34.03
CA GLN A 368 -45.17 0.58 -34.94
C GLN A 368 -44.36 1.48 -35.90
N SER A 369 -43.04 1.51 -35.80
CA SER A 369 -42.22 2.24 -36.77
C SER A 369 -42.20 1.48 -38.10
N PRO A 370 -42.57 2.11 -39.22
CA PRO A 370 -42.51 1.46 -40.50
C PRO A 370 -41.07 1.04 -40.83
N ILE A 371 -40.90 -0.19 -41.31
CA ILE A 371 -39.65 -0.59 -41.94
C ILE A 371 -39.55 0.21 -43.24
N LEU A 372 -38.64 1.18 -43.25
CA LEU A 372 -38.31 1.94 -44.44
C LEU A 372 -37.12 1.27 -45.13
N ASP A 373 -37.18 1.13 -46.45
CA ASP A 373 -36.00 0.74 -47.24
C ASP A 373 -34.94 1.86 -47.26
N ALA A 374 -33.79 1.59 -47.89
CA ALA A 374 -32.70 2.56 -48.04
C ALA A 374 -33.11 3.84 -48.82
N GLU A 375 -34.31 3.88 -49.39
CA GLU A 375 -34.89 5.02 -50.09
C GLU A 375 -36.05 5.69 -49.31
N GLY A 376 -36.34 5.26 -48.08
CA GLY A 376 -37.38 5.87 -47.25
C GLY A 376 -38.81 5.45 -47.58
N ARG A 377 -39.02 4.28 -48.22
CA ARG A 377 -40.38 3.77 -48.56
C ARG A 377 -40.86 2.72 -47.57
N GLN A 378 -42.14 2.82 -47.20
CA GLN A 378 -42.83 1.93 -46.28
C GLN A 378 -42.98 0.51 -46.86
N ILE A 379 -42.41 -0.49 -46.19
CA ILE A 379 -42.61 -1.90 -46.52
C ILE A 379 -43.83 -2.43 -45.75
N THR A 380 -44.97 -2.57 -46.41
CA THR A 380 -46.13 -3.27 -45.85
C THR A 380 -45.89 -4.79 -45.82
N ARG A 381 -45.87 -5.38 -44.63
CA ARG A 381 -45.86 -6.85 -44.46
C ARG A 381 -47.19 -7.42 -44.94
N ASP A 382 -47.17 -8.02 -46.12
CA ASP A 382 -48.28 -8.79 -46.66
C ASP A 382 -48.52 -10.02 -45.78
N ARG A 383 -49.65 -10.06 -45.07
CA ARG A 383 -50.10 -11.23 -44.31
C ARG A 383 -50.58 -12.28 -45.31
N ARG A 384 -49.79 -13.33 -45.57
CA ARG A 384 -50.31 -14.53 -46.23
C ARG A 384 -51.41 -15.16 -45.38
N PRO A 385 -52.59 -15.49 -45.94
CA PRO A 385 -53.58 -16.30 -45.25
C PRO A 385 -53.14 -17.78 -45.20
N ARG A 386 -53.66 -18.48 -44.19
CA ARG A 386 -53.32 -19.86 -43.79
C ARG A 386 -53.59 -20.89 -44.88
#